data_AF-A0A969G6P6-F1
#
_entry.id   AF-A0A969G6P6-F1
#
_cell.length_a   1.000
_cell.length_b   1.000
_cell.length_c   1.000
_cell.angle_alpha   90.00
_cell.angle_beta   90.00
_cell.angle_gamma   90.00
#
_symmetry.space_group_name_H-M   'P 1'
#
loop_
_entity.id
_entity.type
_entity.pdbx_description
1 polymer ?
#
loop_
_entity_poly.entity_id
_entity_poly.type
_entity_poly.pdbx_seq_one_letter_code
_entity_poly.pdbx_strand_id
1 'polypeptide(L)'
;TPTPTPTPSPVPAPTDGESQVNPGIPKPLIRRGAGIDDPQLRATVTYLQRLLLRGLFIPENAMIDGQFGRQTENGVKFFQVRQKLVADGIVGSSTWLALESFILSLEETAAQWSVAEPEDIPVSIPAVPSSRTYPILQRGDGITAPNLRQDVKLLQLLLQRAGVLSANAAIDGEFGPGTDGAVRAFQEQRNLIVDGLAGGQTWMSLFQQWVGTYYPTRPLLAYSDRLIASLPDSGMRRYAASSIPLILQECQRDSVVDLAQIAYILATARHESRLGQWMLEFASGTAYEGRADLGNTQPGDGVRYKGRGFVQITGRLNYTRWSDRSGLDLLGNPVLTEEYNIAAIILVLGMRDGSFTGHKMDDYLSGDRQDFRNARRIVNGLDKADLIAGYARDFLKVMR
;
A
#
# COMPACT_ATOMS: atom_id res chain seq x y z
N THR A 1 -9.90 -41.92 38.27
CA THR A 1 -10.58 -40.86 37.48
C THR A 1 -9.65 -39.66 37.42
N PRO A 2 -9.08 -39.31 36.27
CA PRO A 2 -8.26 -38.12 36.18
C PRO A 2 -9.16 -36.88 36.26
N THR A 3 -8.78 -35.95 37.13
CA THR A 3 -9.42 -34.64 37.33
C THR A 3 -9.43 -33.86 36.02
N PRO A 4 -10.56 -33.25 35.60
CA PRO A 4 -10.57 -32.42 34.40
C PRO A 4 -9.75 -31.15 34.64
N THR A 5 -8.79 -30.91 33.75
CA THR A 5 -8.03 -29.66 33.64
C THR A 5 -8.99 -28.49 33.38
N PRO A 6 -8.87 -27.34 34.08
CA PRO A 6 -9.72 -26.19 33.82
C PRO A 6 -9.46 -25.67 32.40
N THR A 7 -10.53 -25.60 31.60
CA THR A 7 -10.54 -24.93 30.30
C THR A 7 -10.10 -23.47 30.49
N PRO A 8 -9.12 -22.95 29.72
CA PRO A 8 -8.81 -21.54 29.76
C PRO A 8 -10.07 -20.76 29.39
N SER A 9 -10.50 -19.85 30.27
CA SER A 9 -11.60 -18.93 29.98
C SER A 9 -11.28 -18.18 28.69
N PRO A 10 -12.27 -17.98 27.79
CA PRO A 10 -12.05 -17.14 26.62
C PRO A 10 -11.56 -15.77 27.08
N VAL A 11 -10.46 -15.32 26.50
CA VAL A 11 -10.02 -13.93 26.60
C VAL A 11 -11.22 -13.07 26.16
N PRO A 12 -11.70 -12.13 26.98
CA PRO A 12 -12.83 -11.31 26.60
C PRO A 12 -12.48 -10.56 25.32
N ALA A 13 -13.42 -10.59 24.36
CA ALA A 13 -13.34 -9.75 23.17
C ALA A 13 -13.13 -8.28 23.59
N PRO A 14 -12.35 -7.49 22.84
CA PRO A 14 -12.20 -6.08 23.14
C PRO A 14 -13.59 -5.43 23.17
N THR A 15 -13.91 -4.83 24.31
CA THR A 15 -15.16 -4.12 24.55
C THR A 15 -15.24 -2.90 23.65
N ASP A 16 -16.36 -2.79 22.91
CA ASP A 16 -16.75 -1.58 22.19
C ASP A 16 -16.77 -0.35 23.11
N GLY A 17 -16.17 0.77 22.67
CA GLY A 17 -16.61 2.11 23.11
C GLY A 17 -15.61 3.09 23.71
N GLU A 18 -14.30 2.81 23.82
CA GLU A 18 -13.32 3.86 24.17
C GLU A 18 -12.73 4.49 22.90
N SER A 19 -12.93 5.80 22.72
CA SER A 19 -12.24 6.58 21.68
C SER A 19 -10.73 6.38 21.83
N GLN A 20 -10.05 5.98 20.75
CA GLN A 20 -8.62 5.71 20.82
C GLN A 20 -7.81 7.00 20.93
N VAL A 21 -8.43 8.14 20.60
CA VAL A 21 -7.92 9.46 20.97
C VAL A 21 -8.40 9.81 22.37
N ASN A 22 -7.44 9.99 23.28
CA ASN A 22 -7.72 10.26 24.68
C ASN A 22 -7.51 11.75 25.00
N PRO A 23 -8.59 12.55 25.17
CA PRO A 23 -8.47 13.97 25.50
C PRO A 23 -7.88 14.21 26.90
N GLY A 24 -7.95 13.23 27.81
CA GLY A 24 -7.43 13.31 29.18
C GLY A 24 -5.93 13.04 29.32
N ILE A 25 -5.26 12.54 28.27
CA ILE A 25 -3.80 12.40 28.28
C ILE A 25 -3.16 13.77 27.97
N PRO A 26 -2.28 14.30 28.85
CA PRO A 26 -1.54 15.53 28.58
C PRO A 26 -0.72 15.42 27.30
N LYS A 27 -0.67 16.51 26.52
CA LYS A 27 0.07 16.62 25.25
C LYS A 27 1.24 17.60 25.34
N PRO A 28 2.18 17.42 26.29
CA PRO A 28 3.36 18.26 26.38
C PRO A 28 4.25 18.05 25.16
N LEU A 29 5.20 18.96 24.95
CA LEU A 29 6.28 18.73 24.01
C LEU A 29 7.14 17.57 24.51
N ILE A 30 7.19 16.47 23.77
CA ILE A 30 7.99 15.30 24.12
C ILE A 30 8.94 14.93 22.99
N ARG A 31 10.06 14.33 23.36
CA ARG A 31 11.16 13.92 22.47
C ARG A 31 11.84 12.68 23.06
N ARG A 32 12.81 12.12 22.34
CA ARG A 32 13.63 11.01 22.84
C ARG A 32 14.14 11.28 24.26
N GLY A 33 13.94 10.32 25.17
CA GLY A 33 14.21 10.44 26.60
C GLY A 33 12.95 10.61 27.48
N ALA A 34 11.83 11.09 26.92
CA ALA A 34 10.56 11.13 27.64
C ALA A 34 10.13 9.72 28.10
N GLY A 35 9.63 9.58 29.34
CA GLY A 35 9.27 8.28 29.92
C GLY A 35 10.45 7.42 30.39
N ILE A 36 11.67 7.76 29.97
CA ILE A 36 12.93 7.19 30.47
C ILE A 36 13.45 8.07 31.60
N ASP A 37 13.77 9.33 31.28
CA ASP A 37 14.36 10.31 32.19
C ASP A 37 13.30 10.93 33.11
N ASP A 38 12.08 11.04 32.61
CA ASP A 38 10.91 11.49 33.35
C ASP A 38 9.80 10.42 33.31
N PRO A 39 9.74 9.55 34.33
CA PRO A 39 8.74 8.50 34.41
C PRO A 39 7.28 9.01 34.41
N GLN A 40 7.03 10.28 34.75
CA GLN A 40 5.68 10.85 34.73
C GLN A 40 5.13 10.92 33.29
N LEU A 41 6.00 10.99 32.28
CA LEU A 41 5.62 11.02 30.87
C LEU A 41 5.34 9.63 30.28
N ARG A 42 5.52 8.52 31.02
CA ARG A 42 5.36 7.17 30.48
C ARG A 42 3.96 6.92 29.89
N ALA A 43 2.92 7.40 30.57
CA ALA A 43 1.55 7.27 30.07
C ALA A 43 1.36 8.01 28.73
N THR A 44 1.90 9.22 28.61
CA THR A 44 1.86 10.02 27.37
C THR A 44 2.64 9.36 26.24
N VAL A 45 3.79 8.75 26.54
CA VAL A 45 4.60 8.06 25.54
C VAL A 45 3.94 6.75 25.10
N THR A 46 3.36 5.97 26.02
CA THR A 46 2.57 4.77 25.70
C THR A 46 1.44 5.14 24.75
N TYR A 47 0.77 6.27 25.01
CA TYR A 47 -0.28 6.78 24.15
C TYR A 47 0.24 7.14 22.74
N LEU A 48 1.35 7.89 22.65
CA LEU A 48 2.02 8.17 21.37
C LEU A 48 2.37 6.89 20.60
N GLN A 49 2.98 5.91 21.26
CA GLN A 49 3.38 4.65 20.65
C GLN A 49 2.16 3.88 20.11
N ARG A 50 1.02 3.88 20.82
CA ARG A 50 -0.23 3.28 20.33
C ARG A 50 -0.78 4.00 19.09
N LEU A 51 -0.78 5.34 19.07
CA LEU A 51 -1.20 6.11 17.90
C LEU A 51 -0.28 5.82 16.69
N LEU A 52 1.04 5.80 16.90
CA LEU A 52 2.00 5.48 15.85
C LEU A 52 1.83 4.04 15.34
N LEU A 53 1.61 3.07 16.23
CA LEU A 53 1.35 1.68 15.87
C LEU A 53 0.07 1.57 15.06
N ARG A 54 -0.99 2.22 15.50
CA ARG A 54 -2.30 2.25 14.84
C ARG A 54 -2.23 2.87 13.45
N GLY A 55 -1.43 3.92 13.30
CA GLY A 55 -1.13 4.55 12.02
C GLY A 55 -0.07 3.83 11.18
N LEU A 56 0.43 2.68 11.64
CA LEU A 56 1.50 1.89 11.02
C LEU A 56 2.83 2.65 10.83
N PHE A 57 3.08 3.64 11.68
CA PHE A 57 4.32 4.41 11.72
C PHE A 57 5.42 3.72 12.53
N ILE A 58 5.06 2.71 13.33
CA ILE A 58 5.98 1.75 13.94
C ILE A 58 5.45 0.32 13.67
N PRO A 59 6.33 -0.70 13.60
CA PRO A 59 5.94 -2.06 13.21
C PRO A 59 5.00 -2.73 14.23
N GLU A 60 4.22 -3.74 13.81
CA GLU A 60 3.23 -4.42 14.67
C GLU A 60 3.83 -5.09 15.92
N ASN A 61 5.09 -5.51 15.85
CA ASN A 61 5.83 -6.08 16.96
C ASN A 61 6.59 -5.03 17.79
N ALA A 62 6.33 -3.73 17.58
CA ALA A 62 6.94 -2.66 18.35
C ALA A 62 6.61 -2.78 19.84
N MET A 63 7.61 -2.52 20.69
CA MET A 63 7.39 -2.46 22.13
C MET A 63 6.62 -1.19 22.50
N ILE A 64 5.52 -1.37 23.22
CA ILE A 64 4.69 -0.29 23.77
C ILE A 64 4.99 -0.19 25.27
N ASP A 65 6.17 0.34 25.58
CA ASP A 65 6.79 0.33 26.90
C ASP A 65 6.71 1.68 27.64
N GLY A 66 6.14 2.70 27.00
CA GLY A 66 6.06 4.05 27.55
C GLY A 66 7.41 4.76 27.60
N GLN A 67 8.42 4.26 26.89
CA GLN A 67 9.74 4.86 26.82
C GLN A 67 9.99 5.43 25.42
N PHE A 68 10.24 6.73 25.34
CA PHE A 68 10.45 7.41 24.06
C PHE A 68 11.89 7.14 23.63
N GLY A 69 12.11 5.93 23.13
CA GLY A 69 13.37 5.46 22.58
C GLY A 69 13.50 5.75 21.09
N ARG A 70 14.55 5.17 20.50
CA ARG A 70 14.88 5.34 19.07
C ARG A 70 13.76 4.87 18.13
N GLN A 71 13.06 3.79 18.47
CA GLN A 71 11.93 3.29 17.67
C GLN A 71 10.79 4.31 17.60
N THR A 72 10.39 4.85 18.75
CA THR A 72 9.36 5.88 18.84
C THR A 72 9.76 7.15 18.09
N GLU A 73 11.01 7.60 18.25
CA GLU A 73 11.54 8.76 17.50
C GLU A 73 11.48 8.57 15.99
N ASN A 74 11.88 7.40 15.49
CA ASN A 74 11.82 7.09 14.08
C ASN A 74 10.37 7.08 13.56
N GLY A 75 9.44 6.52 14.34
CA GLY A 75 8.01 6.56 13.99
C GLY A 75 7.44 7.98 13.96
N VAL A 76 7.85 8.84 14.90
CA VAL A 76 7.46 10.26 14.90
C VAL A 76 7.99 10.98 13.67
N LYS A 77 9.28 10.83 13.34
CA LYS A 77 9.87 11.46 12.14
C LYS A 77 9.17 10.98 10.88
N PHE A 78 8.88 9.69 10.80
CA PHE A 78 8.17 9.10 9.67
C PHE A 78 6.75 9.69 9.52
N PHE A 79 6.02 9.82 10.62
CA PHE A 79 4.74 10.51 10.65
C PHE A 79 4.86 12.00 10.23
N GLN A 80 5.84 12.73 10.76
CA GLN A 80 6.05 14.15 10.45
C GLN A 80 6.36 14.39 8.97
N VAL A 81 7.27 13.61 8.36
CA VAL A 81 7.56 13.66 6.91
C VAL A 81 6.26 13.48 6.11
N ARG A 82 5.45 12.46 6.48
CA ARG A 82 4.20 12.15 5.77
C ARG A 82 3.17 13.28 5.87
N GLN A 83 3.08 13.93 7.03
CA GLN A 83 2.18 15.06 7.24
C GLN A 83 2.76 16.41 6.77
N LYS A 84 3.92 16.40 6.09
CA LYS A 84 4.63 17.61 5.63
C LYS A 84 4.96 18.57 6.78
N LEU A 85 5.21 18.02 7.97
CA LEU A 85 5.71 18.73 9.13
C LEU A 85 7.24 18.72 9.13
N VAL A 86 7.85 19.55 9.99
CA VAL A 86 9.28 19.47 10.27
C VAL A 86 9.57 18.11 10.92
N ALA A 87 10.41 17.29 10.28
CA ALA A 87 10.71 15.92 10.69
C ALA A 87 11.86 15.85 11.73
N ASP A 88 11.73 16.59 12.81
CA ASP A 88 12.74 16.71 13.87
C ASP A 88 12.66 15.61 14.94
N GLY A 89 11.60 14.79 14.92
CA GLY A 89 11.36 13.74 15.93
C GLY A 89 10.82 14.27 17.26
N ILE A 90 10.43 15.54 17.30
CA ILE A 90 9.86 16.20 18.48
C ILE A 90 8.34 16.26 18.32
N VAL A 91 7.61 15.72 19.28
CA VAL A 91 6.15 15.76 19.28
C VAL A 91 5.69 17.03 20.00
N GLY A 92 5.58 18.12 19.25
CA GLY A 92 4.97 19.36 19.70
C GLY A 92 3.47 19.42 19.38
N SER A 93 2.82 20.56 19.67
CA SER A 93 1.37 20.73 19.49
C SER A 93 0.88 20.44 18.06
N SER A 94 1.65 20.82 17.04
CA SER A 94 1.33 20.54 15.64
C SER A 94 1.39 19.04 15.31
N THR A 95 2.38 18.33 15.83
CA THR A 95 2.53 16.88 15.64
C THR A 95 1.44 16.10 16.39
N TRP A 96 1.10 16.50 17.62
CA TRP A 96 0.00 15.92 18.38
C TRP A 96 -1.34 16.08 17.66
N LEU A 97 -1.68 17.31 17.26
CA LEU A 97 -2.93 17.61 16.57
C LEU A 97 -3.04 16.83 15.26
N ALA A 98 -1.96 16.80 14.46
CA ALA A 98 -1.95 16.08 13.21
C ALA A 98 -2.12 14.57 13.44
N LEU A 99 -1.45 13.99 14.45
CA LEU A 99 -1.47 12.55 14.70
C LEU A 99 -2.83 12.10 15.20
N GLU A 100 -3.43 12.84 16.13
CA GLU A 100 -4.78 12.53 16.62
C GLU A 100 -5.85 12.76 15.56
N SER A 101 -5.75 13.83 14.76
CA SER A 101 -6.69 14.04 13.64
C SER A 101 -6.56 12.93 12.60
N PHE A 102 -5.35 12.45 12.34
CA PHE A 102 -5.10 11.31 11.47
C PHE A 102 -5.77 10.04 12.02
N ILE A 103 -5.62 9.74 13.32
CA ILE A 103 -6.24 8.57 13.95
C ILE A 103 -7.77 8.69 14.04
N LEU A 104 -8.31 9.86 14.40
CA LEU A 104 -9.75 10.14 14.39
C LEU A 104 -10.33 9.98 12.99
N SER A 105 -9.62 10.43 11.94
CA SER A 105 -10.08 10.22 10.56
C SER A 105 -10.10 8.73 10.17
N LEU A 106 -9.15 7.93 10.66
CA LEU A 106 -9.16 6.47 10.48
C LEU A 106 -10.32 5.82 11.25
N GLU A 107 -10.68 6.35 12.42
CA GLU A 107 -11.74 5.84 13.28
C GLU A 107 -13.14 6.26 12.86
N GLU A 108 -13.35 7.50 12.45
CA GLU A 108 -14.62 7.93 11.83
C GLU A 108 -14.91 7.11 10.57
N THR A 109 -13.85 6.80 9.80
CA THR A 109 -13.92 5.88 8.66
C THR A 109 -14.27 4.45 9.07
N ALA A 110 -13.82 3.97 10.24
CA ALA A 110 -14.08 2.61 10.73
C ALA A 110 -15.41 2.47 11.50
N ALA A 111 -15.82 3.49 12.26
CA ALA A 111 -16.98 3.51 13.15
C ALA A 111 -18.29 3.86 12.44
N GLN A 112 -18.24 4.54 11.29
CA GLN A 112 -19.41 4.63 10.40
C GLN A 112 -19.89 3.25 9.91
N TRP A 113 -19.11 2.18 10.13
CA TRP A 113 -19.36 0.83 9.61
C TRP A 113 -19.63 -0.21 10.69
N SER A 114 -20.01 0.18 11.91
CA SER A 114 -20.52 -0.75 12.93
C SER A 114 -21.96 -0.43 13.33
N VAL A 115 -22.94 -1.20 12.85
CA VAL A 115 -24.27 -1.33 13.48
C VAL A 115 -24.76 -2.78 13.40
N ALA A 116 -25.32 -3.26 14.52
CA ALA A 116 -25.89 -4.59 14.74
C ALA A 116 -27.11 -4.91 13.84
N GLU A 117 -27.28 -6.19 13.50
CA GLU A 117 -28.29 -6.71 12.58
C GLU A 117 -29.71 -6.86 13.20
N PRO A 118 -30.79 -6.60 12.41
CA PRO A 118 -32.11 -7.20 12.61
C PRO A 118 -32.63 -8.02 11.39
N GLU A 119 -33.45 -9.04 11.68
CA GLU A 119 -33.53 -10.34 10.98
C GLU A 119 -34.36 -10.48 9.67
N ASP A 120 -35.11 -9.50 9.15
CA ASP A 120 -36.17 -9.82 8.16
C ASP A 120 -36.23 -9.00 6.85
N ILE A 121 -35.13 -8.94 6.08
CA ILE A 121 -35.18 -8.54 4.65
C ILE A 121 -34.23 -9.44 3.83
N PRO A 122 -34.65 -10.10 2.73
CA PRO A 122 -33.70 -10.73 1.81
C PRO A 122 -32.96 -9.59 1.08
N VAL A 123 -31.72 -9.34 1.51
CA VAL A 123 -30.99 -8.05 1.42
C VAL A 123 -31.02 -7.42 0.02
N SER A 124 -31.86 -6.38 -0.09
CA SER A 124 -32.04 -5.52 -1.25
C SER A 124 -31.28 -4.20 -1.05
N ILE A 125 -30.72 -3.70 -2.17
CA ILE A 125 -30.16 -2.35 -2.44
C ILE A 125 -29.96 -1.43 -1.20
N PRO A 126 -28.72 -1.09 -0.80
CA PRO A 126 -28.48 -0.25 0.37
C PRO A 126 -29.07 1.16 0.20
N ALA A 127 -29.73 1.64 1.25
CA ALA A 127 -30.42 2.94 1.32
C ALA A 127 -29.48 4.17 1.39
N VAL A 128 -28.17 3.99 1.19
CA VAL A 128 -27.18 5.08 1.19
C VAL A 128 -26.24 4.92 -0.01
N PRO A 129 -26.23 5.85 -1.00
CA PRO A 129 -25.40 5.75 -2.20
C PRO A 129 -23.88 5.95 -1.98
N SER A 130 -23.41 6.29 -0.78
CA SER A 130 -22.04 6.79 -0.56
C SER A 130 -21.05 5.78 0.04
N SER A 131 -21.45 4.55 0.38
CA SER A 131 -20.53 3.46 0.76
C SER A 131 -20.23 2.49 -0.37
N ARG A 132 -20.83 2.70 -1.55
CA ARG A 132 -20.55 1.85 -2.71
C ARG A 132 -19.33 2.38 -3.45
N THR A 133 -18.22 1.75 -3.16
CA THR A 133 -17.07 1.73 -4.04
C THR A 133 -17.47 1.14 -5.39
N TYR A 134 -17.40 1.95 -6.46
CA TYR A 134 -17.72 1.49 -7.80
C TYR A 134 -16.45 1.00 -8.52
N PRO A 135 -16.38 -0.28 -8.93
CA PRO A 135 -15.26 -0.76 -9.73
C PRO A 135 -15.21 -0.03 -11.07
N ILE A 136 -14.01 0.06 -11.66
CA ILE A 136 -13.91 0.34 -13.09
C ILE A 136 -14.48 -0.88 -13.79
N LEU A 137 -15.63 -0.72 -14.43
CA LEU A 137 -16.25 -1.80 -15.18
C LEU A 137 -15.94 -1.65 -16.67
N GLN A 138 -15.68 -2.77 -17.32
CA GLN A 138 -15.40 -2.87 -18.74
C GLN A 138 -16.07 -4.10 -19.35
N ARG A 139 -16.08 -4.17 -20.69
CA ARG A 139 -16.60 -5.31 -21.41
C ARG A 139 -15.96 -6.62 -20.95
N GLY A 140 -16.80 -7.60 -20.59
CA GLY A 140 -16.41 -8.90 -20.04
C GLY A 140 -16.68 -9.04 -18.53
N ASP A 141 -16.81 -7.95 -17.79
CA ASP A 141 -17.14 -8.01 -16.36
C ASP A 141 -18.52 -8.64 -16.13
N GLY A 142 -18.65 -9.44 -15.07
CA GLY A 142 -19.84 -10.25 -14.80
C GLY A 142 -19.98 -11.52 -15.65
N ILE A 143 -19.20 -11.64 -16.74
CA ILE A 143 -19.06 -12.87 -17.55
C ILE A 143 -17.78 -13.61 -17.12
N THR A 144 -16.61 -13.00 -17.33
CA THR A 144 -15.30 -13.57 -16.96
C THR A 144 -14.92 -13.25 -15.51
N ALA A 145 -15.58 -12.26 -14.90
CA ALA A 145 -15.46 -11.91 -13.49
C ALA A 145 -16.85 -11.94 -12.82
N PRO A 146 -17.39 -13.12 -12.46
CA PRO A 146 -18.75 -13.26 -11.92
C PRO A 146 -18.99 -12.47 -10.63
N ASN A 147 -17.94 -12.19 -9.85
CA ASN A 147 -17.99 -11.36 -8.66
C ASN A 147 -18.40 -9.89 -8.95
N LEU A 148 -18.30 -9.43 -10.20
CA LEU A 148 -18.71 -8.08 -10.62
C LEU A 148 -20.15 -8.02 -11.16
N ARG A 149 -20.88 -9.15 -11.21
CA ARG A 149 -22.26 -9.18 -11.75
C ARG A 149 -23.16 -8.13 -11.11
N GLN A 150 -23.06 -7.94 -9.79
CA GLN A 150 -23.94 -7.01 -9.08
C GLN A 150 -23.60 -5.53 -9.37
N ASP A 151 -22.35 -5.23 -9.69
CA ASP A 151 -21.90 -3.90 -10.12
C ASP A 151 -22.32 -3.61 -11.56
N VAL A 152 -22.24 -4.61 -12.43
CA VAL A 152 -22.73 -4.50 -13.80
C VAL A 152 -24.26 -4.33 -13.83
N LYS A 153 -25.02 -5.04 -12.98
CA LYS A 153 -26.48 -4.84 -12.87
C LYS A 153 -26.82 -3.40 -12.49
N LEU A 154 -26.06 -2.81 -11.56
CA LEU A 154 -26.27 -1.42 -11.19
C LEU A 154 -25.91 -0.47 -12.35
N LEU A 155 -24.78 -0.70 -13.03
CA LEU A 155 -24.40 0.09 -14.20
C LEU A 155 -25.50 0.06 -15.26
N GLN A 156 -25.99 -1.13 -15.62
CA GLN A 156 -27.07 -1.33 -16.59
C GLN A 156 -28.33 -0.55 -16.18
N LEU A 157 -28.73 -0.64 -14.92
CA LEU A 157 -29.90 0.10 -14.39
C LEU A 157 -29.73 1.62 -14.51
N LEU A 158 -28.54 2.15 -14.23
CA LEU A 158 -28.26 3.59 -14.32
C LEU A 158 -28.17 4.08 -15.77
N LEU A 159 -27.56 3.29 -16.66
CA LEU A 159 -27.53 3.60 -18.10
C LEU A 159 -28.94 3.59 -18.71
N GLN A 160 -29.80 2.68 -18.24
CA GLN A 160 -31.21 2.63 -18.65
C GLN A 160 -31.95 3.88 -18.19
N ARG A 161 -31.74 4.30 -16.94
CA ARG A 161 -32.31 5.55 -16.39
C ARG A 161 -31.77 6.80 -17.08
N ALA A 162 -30.52 6.78 -17.52
CA ALA A 162 -29.89 7.86 -18.30
C ALA A 162 -30.38 7.91 -19.76
N GLY A 163 -31.17 6.92 -20.20
CA GLY A 163 -31.75 6.87 -21.55
C GLY A 163 -30.80 6.40 -22.65
N VAL A 164 -29.59 5.93 -22.29
CA VAL A 164 -28.58 5.43 -23.24
C VAL A 164 -28.58 3.91 -23.39
N LEU A 165 -29.31 3.20 -22.50
CA LEU A 165 -29.58 1.77 -22.60
C LEU A 165 -31.10 1.55 -22.72
N SER A 166 -31.52 0.65 -23.61
CA SER A 166 -32.95 0.41 -23.88
C SER A 166 -33.75 -0.01 -22.64
N ALA A 167 -34.99 0.47 -22.50
CA ALA A 167 -35.92 0.08 -21.43
C ALA A 167 -36.24 -1.42 -21.40
N ASN A 168 -36.02 -2.13 -22.51
CA ASN A 168 -36.24 -3.57 -22.62
C ASN A 168 -34.93 -4.40 -22.56
N ALA A 169 -33.78 -3.74 -22.37
CA ALA A 169 -32.50 -4.45 -22.22
C ALA A 169 -32.47 -5.23 -20.90
N ALA A 170 -31.86 -6.41 -20.90
CA ALA A 170 -31.72 -7.23 -19.71
C ALA A 170 -30.73 -6.59 -18.71
N ILE A 171 -31.08 -6.63 -17.42
CA ILE A 171 -30.21 -6.29 -16.30
C ILE A 171 -29.65 -7.60 -15.72
N ASP A 172 -28.87 -8.29 -16.55
CA ASP A 172 -28.35 -9.64 -16.29
C ASP A 172 -27.05 -9.62 -15.46
N GLY A 173 -26.40 -8.46 -15.36
CA GLY A 173 -25.10 -8.31 -14.73
C GLY A 173 -23.96 -8.73 -15.64
N GLU A 174 -24.17 -8.83 -16.95
CA GLU A 174 -23.15 -9.20 -17.92
C GLU A 174 -22.76 -7.97 -18.76
N PHE A 175 -21.49 -7.55 -18.66
CA PHE A 175 -21.00 -6.38 -19.39
C PHE A 175 -20.65 -6.81 -20.82
N GLY A 176 -21.70 -7.06 -21.61
CA GLY A 176 -21.60 -7.43 -23.02
C GLY A 176 -21.50 -6.24 -23.97
N PRO A 177 -21.56 -6.48 -25.29
CA PRO A 177 -21.50 -5.43 -26.32
C PRO A 177 -22.56 -4.33 -26.17
N GLY A 178 -23.76 -4.68 -25.72
CA GLY A 178 -24.85 -3.72 -25.50
C GLY A 178 -24.54 -2.74 -24.36
N THR A 179 -24.00 -3.24 -23.23
CA THR A 179 -23.58 -2.41 -22.10
C THR A 179 -22.39 -1.50 -22.47
N ASP A 180 -21.42 -2.01 -23.24
CA ASP A 180 -20.28 -1.21 -23.75
C ASP A 180 -20.73 -0.06 -24.65
N GLY A 181 -21.61 -0.33 -25.61
CA GLY A 181 -22.19 0.71 -26.47
C GLY A 181 -22.92 1.79 -25.66
N ALA A 182 -23.69 1.39 -24.64
CA ALA A 182 -24.40 2.34 -23.77
C ALA A 182 -23.45 3.20 -22.92
N VAL A 183 -22.36 2.63 -22.39
CA VAL A 183 -21.34 3.41 -21.65
C VAL A 183 -20.68 4.45 -22.56
N ARG A 184 -20.29 4.07 -23.77
CA ARG A 184 -19.68 5.00 -24.73
C ARG A 184 -20.63 6.12 -25.14
N ALA A 185 -21.90 5.79 -25.43
CA ALA A 185 -22.94 6.78 -25.73
C ALA A 185 -23.16 7.75 -24.56
N PHE A 186 -23.14 7.26 -23.33
CA PHE A 186 -23.23 8.10 -22.14
C PHE A 186 -22.02 9.03 -21.98
N GLN A 187 -20.82 8.51 -22.17
CA GLN A 187 -19.59 9.28 -22.10
C GLN A 187 -19.59 10.41 -23.14
N GLU A 188 -19.98 10.09 -24.38
CA GLU A 188 -20.13 11.08 -25.46
C GLU A 188 -21.16 12.16 -25.10
N GLN A 189 -22.35 11.77 -24.61
CA GLN A 189 -23.40 12.71 -24.20
C GLN A 189 -22.94 13.65 -23.07
N ARG A 190 -22.01 13.21 -22.22
CA ARG A 190 -21.50 13.97 -21.07
C ARG A 190 -20.13 14.61 -21.31
N ASN A 191 -19.62 14.61 -22.55
CA ASN A 191 -18.31 15.13 -22.92
C ASN A 191 -17.15 14.53 -22.08
N LEU A 192 -17.24 13.22 -21.78
CA LEU A 192 -16.19 12.45 -21.13
C LEU A 192 -15.28 11.80 -22.17
N ILE A 193 -14.16 11.21 -21.71
CA ILE A 193 -13.34 10.34 -22.54
C ILE A 193 -14.17 9.12 -22.95
N VAL A 194 -14.32 8.89 -24.27
CA VAL A 194 -15.14 7.80 -24.83
C VAL A 194 -14.32 6.52 -24.97
N ASP A 195 -13.90 5.97 -23.83
CA ASP A 195 -13.06 4.78 -23.75
C ASP A 195 -13.86 3.48 -23.52
N GLY A 196 -15.16 3.57 -23.19
CA GLY A 196 -16.02 2.44 -22.86
C GLY A 196 -15.80 1.88 -21.46
N LEU A 197 -14.99 2.56 -20.64
CA LEU A 197 -14.74 2.22 -19.25
C LEU A 197 -15.72 2.98 -18.34
N ALA A 198 -16.50 2.24 -17.55
CA ALA A 198 -17.26 2.84 -16.46
C ALA A 198 -16.32 3.08 -15.27
N GLY A 199 -15.47 4.09 -15.38
CA GLY A 199 -14.57 4.55 -14.32
C GLY A 199 -15.15 5.72 -13.52
N GLY A 200 -14.33 6.33 -12.65
CA GLY A 200 -14.79 7.34 -11.68
C GLY A 200 -15.54 8.52 -12.30
N GLN A 201 -15.08 9.05 -13.45
CA GLN A 201 -15.77 10.15 -14.15
C GLN A 201 -17.13 9.71 -14.73
N THR A 202 -17.21 8.48 -15.25
CA THR A 202 -18.44 7.88 -15.76
C THR A 202 -19.44 7.66 -14.63
N TRP A 203 -19.01 7.07 -13.51
CA TRP A 203 -19.86 6.89 -12.32
C TRP A 203 -20.34 8.20 -11.74
N MET A 204 -19.45 9.18 -11.58
CA MET A 204 -19.81 10.51 -11.08
C MET A 204 -20.86 11.20 -11.95
N SER A 205 -20.72 11.07 -13.27
CA SER A 205 -21.68 11.61 -14.22
C SER A 205 -23.02 10.86 -14.19
N LEU A 206 -23.03 9.54 -13.95
CA LEU A 206 -24.24 8.70 -13.83
C LEU A 206 -25.05 9.02 -12.58
N PHE A 207 -24.39 9.33 -11.47
CA PHE A 207 -25.04 9.69 -10.20
C PHE A 207 -25.44 11.18 -10.10
N GLN A 208 -24.89 12.05 -10.96
CA GLN A 208 -25.11 13.50 -10.92
C GLN A 208 -24.89 14.13 -9.52
N GLN A 209 -23.99 13.54 -8.71
CA GLN A 209 -23.59 13.94 -7.36
C GLN A 209 -22.07 13.72 -7.20
N TRP A 210 -21.42 14.44 -6.28
CA TRP A 210 -19.96 14.39 -6.08
C TRP A 210 -19.52 13.00 -5.61
N VAL A 211 -18.72 12.31 -6.42
CA VAL A 211 -18.05 11.07 -6.06
C VAL A 211 -16.73 11.47 -5.44
N GLY A 212 -16.53 11.16 -4.15
CA GLY A 212 -15.23 11.29 -3.53
C GLY A 212 -14.20 10.52 -4.37
N THR A 213 -13.18 11.22 -4.85
CA THR A 213 -12.12 10.65 -5.68
C THR A 213 -11.61 9.36 -5.03
N TYR A 214 -11.97 8.24 -5.64
CA TYR A 214 -11.66 6.92 -5.14
C TYR A 214 -10.38 6.43 -5.81
N TYR A 215 -9.39 6.15 -4.96
CA TYR A 215 -8.22 5.34 -5.26
C TYR A 215 -8.61 3.86 -5.11
N PRO A 216 -8.11 2.98 -5.99
CA PRO A 216 -8.66 1.64 -6.17
C PRO A 216 -8.46 0.75 -4.94
N THR A 217 -9.58 0.22 -4.46
CA THR A 217 -9.75 -1.09 -3.86
C THR A 217 -10.46 -2.05 -4.85
N ARG A 218 -9.71 -2.60 -5.82
CA ARG A 218 -9.40 -4.01 -5.57
C ARG A 218 -8.32 -3.89 -4.51
N PRO A 219 -8.51 -4.33 -3.24
CA PRO A 219 -7.38 -4.37 -2.34
C PRO A 219 -6.30 -5.08 -3.14
N LEU A 220 -5.18 -4.44 -3.45
CA LEU A 220 -4.14 -5.11 -4.24
C LEU A 220 -3.79 -6.42 -3.53
N LEU A 221 -3.91 -6.43 -2.20
CA LEU A 221 -3.97 -7.59 -1.32
C LEU A 221 -4.80 -8.79 -1.78
N ALA A 222 -5.95 -8.59 -2.45
CA ALA A 222 -6.78 -9.67 -2.98
C ALA A 222 -6.08 -10.51 -4.06
N TYR A 223 -5.00 -9.98 -4.66
CA TYR A 223 -4.14 -10.72 -5.58
C TYR A 223 -3.09 -11.57 -4.87
N SER A 224 -2.83 -11.33 -3.58
CA SER A 224 -1.69 -11.92 -2.84
C SER A 224 -1.67 -13.44 -2.97
N ASP A 225 -2.77 -14.11 -2.63
CA ASP A 225 -2.82 -15.59 -2.64
C ASP A 225 -2.54 -16.17 -4.03
N ARG A 226 -3.11 -15.57 -5.08
CA ARG A 226 -2.89 -16.03 -6.47
C ARG A 226 -1.47 -15.77 -6.93
N LEU A 227 -0.93 -14.59 -6.61
CA LEU A 227 0.45 -14.22 -6.92
C LEU A 227 1.43 -15.17 -6.22
N ILE A 228 1.24 -15.43 -4.93
CA ILE A 228 2.05 -16.38 -4.16
C ILE A 228 1.91 -17.78 -4.74
N ALA A 229 0.70 -18.27 -4.99
CA ALA A 229 0.46 -19.60 -5.54
C ALA A 229 1.11 -19.80 -6.93
N SER A 230 1.22 -18.73 -7.73
CA SER A 230 1.83 -18.78 -9.07
C SER A 230 3.35 -18.95 -9.08
N LEU A 231 4.02 -18.77 -7.94
CA LEU A 231 5.49 -18.84 -7.85
C LEU A 231 6.00 -20.30 -7.97
N PRO A 232 7.18 -20.50 -8.58
CA PRO A 232 7.62 -21.81 -9.04
C PRO A 232 7.99 -22.79 -7.92
N ASP A 233 8.47 -22.31 -6.77
CA ASP A 233 8.97 -23.16 -5.69
C ASP A 233 8.45 -22.74 -4.30
N SER A 234 8.34 -23.72 -3.41
CA SER A 234 7.82 -23.52 -2.04
C SER A 234 8.71 -22.62 -1.18
N GLY A 235 10.02 -22.59 -1.45
CA GLY A 235 10.97 -21.71 -0.77
C GLY A 235 10.64 -20.25 -1.03
N MET A 236 10.45 -19.87 -2.30
CA MET A 236 10.07 -18.52 -2.70
C MET A 236 8.69 -18.14 -2.18
N ARG A 237 7.72 -19.06 -2.23
CA ARG A 237 6.35 -18.83 -1.73
C ARG A 237 6.33 -18.43 -0.25
N ARG A 238 7.18 -19.03 0.58
CA ARG A 238 7.28 -18.71 2.01
C ARG A 238 7.61 -17.25 2.27
N TYR A 239 8.59 -16.69 1.57
CA TYR A 239 9.00 -15.29 1.73
C TYR A 239 8.02 -14.33 1.04
N ALA A 240 7.50 -14.74 -0.13
CA ALA A 240 6.46 -14.02 -0.84
C ALA A 240 5.19 -13.82 -0.01
N ALA A 241 4.83 -14.78 0.86
CA ALA A 241 3.70 -14.64 1.77
C ALA A 241 3.83 -13.47 2.75
N SER A 242 5.07 -13.04 3.06
CA SER A 242 5.33 -11.88 3.91
C SER A 242 5.60 -10.61 3.09
N SER A 243 6.21 -10.72 1.90
CA SER A 243 6.61 -9.55 1.11
C SER A 243 5.55 -9.06 0.13
N ILE A 244 4.84 -9.95 -0.57
CA ILE A 244 3.84 -9.56 -1.59
C ILE A 244 2.72 -8.70 -0.98
N PRO A 245 2.10 -9.07 0.15
CA PRO A 245 1.08 -8.23 0.76
C PRO A 245 1.58 -6.81 1.08
N LEU A 246 2.80 -6.69 1.61
CA LEU A 246 3.40 -5.40 1.94
C LEU A 246 3.68 -4.58 0.68
N ILE A 247 4.28 -5.18 -0.36
CA ILE A 247 4.55 -4.50 -1.64
C ILE A 247 3.24 -4.00 -2.26
N LEU A 248 2.19 -4.83 -2.24
CA LEU A 248 0.88 -4.47 -2.77
C LEU A 248 0.22 -3.36 -1.94
N GLN A 249 0.34 -3.39 -0.62
CA GLN A 249 -0.11 -2.32 0.26
C GLN A 249 0.63 -1.00 -0.02
N GLU A 250 1.95 -1.04 -0.21
CA GLU A 250 2.73 0.14 -0.57
C GLU A 250 2.32 0.68 -1.95
N CYS A 251 2.20 -0.18 -2.98
CA CYS A 251 1.70 0.23 -4.29
C CYS A 251 0.36 0.96 -4.19
N GLN A 252 -0.58 0.39 -3.43
CA GLN A 252 -1.91 0.98 -3.25
C GLN A 252 -1.84 2.31 -2.49
N ARG A 253 -1.03 2.38 -1.42
CA ARG A 253 -0.83 3.58 -0.61
C ARG A 253 -0.23 4.72 -1.43
N ASP A 254 0.66 4.39 -2.36
CA ASP A 254 1.40 5.33 -3.18
C ASP A 254 0.82 5.57 -4.58
N SER A 255 -0.45 5.17 -4.78
CA SER A 255 -1.21 5.35 -6.02
C SER A 255 -0.58 4.69 -7.25
N VAL A 256 0.24 3.66 -7.04
CA VAL A 256 0.73 2.76 -8.09
C VAL A 256 -0.33 1.69 -8.33
N VAL A 257 -1.21 1.96 -9.27
CA VAL A 257 -2.45 1.17 -9.45
C VAL A 257 -2.55 0.51 -10.82
N ASP A 258 -1.66 0.88 -11.75
CA ASP A 258 -1.52 0.22 -13.03
C ASP A 258 -0.95 -1.20 -12.80
N LEU A 259 -1.70 -2.22 -13.25
CA LEU A 259 -1.32 -3.62 -13.05
C LEU A 259 0.01 -3.99 -13.75
N ALA A 260 0.37 -3.32 -14.85
CA ALA A 260 1.65 -3.52 -15.50
C ALA A 260 2.78 -2.96 -14.62
N GLN A 261 2.60 -1.78 -14.03
CA GLN A 261 3.55 -1.22 -13.09
C GLN A 261 3.74 -2.12 -11.86
N ILE A 262 2.63 -2.57 -11.25
CA ILE A 262 2.67 -3.49 -10.09
C ILE A 262 3.35 -4.81 -10.46
N ALA A 263 3.03 -5.38 -11.62
CA ALA A 263 3.64 -6.62 -12.09
C ALA A 263 5.16 -6.46 -12.25
N TYR A 264 5.61 -5.29 -12.73
CA TYR A 264 7.03 -5.00 -12.90
C TYR A 264 7.77 -4.77 -11.58
N ILE A 265 7.11 -4.15 -10.59
CA ILE A 265 7.61 -4.04 -9.22
C ILE A 265 7.85 -5.43 -8.61
N LEU A 266 6.85 -6.32 -8.71
CA LEU A 266 6.95 -7.70 -8.22
C LEU A 266 8.03 -8.49 -8.96
N ALA A 267 8.15 -8.30 -10.29
CA ALA A 267 9.19 -8.92 -11.10
C ALA A 267 10.60 -8.49 -10.67
N THR A 268 10.76 -7.21 -10.35
CA THR A 268 12.02 -6.66 -9.82
C THR A 268 12.34 -7.30 -8.46
N ALA A 269 11.41 -7.27 -7.51
CA ALA A 269 11.62 -7.90 -6.20
C ALA A 269 11.93 -9.41 -6.30
N ARG A 270 11.27 -10.12 -7.22
CA ARG A 270 11.57 -11.53 -7.52
C ARG A 270 12.99 -11.72 -8.05
N HIS A 271 13.45 -10.86 -8.95
CA HIS A 271 14.77 -11.00 -9.54
C HIS A 271 15.89 -10.69 -8.54
N GLU A 272 15.80 -9.56 -7.86
CA GLU A 272 16.89 -9.01 -7.04
C GLU A 272 17.03 -9.73 -5.68
N SER A 273 15.92 -10.13 -5.07
CA SER A 273 15.90 -10.65 -3.70
C SER A 273 15.13 -11.95 -3.53
N ARG A 274 14.58 -12.51 -4.63
CA ARG A 274 13.59 -13.58 -4.59
C ARG A 274 12.44 -13.28 -3.63
N LEU A 275 11.87 -12.08 -3.75
CA LEU A 275 10.74 -11.61 -2.93
C LEU A 275 11.05 -11.65 -1.44
N GLY A 276 12.29 -11.31 -1.07
CA GLY A 276 12.72 -11.21 0.33
C GLY A 276 13.46 -12.40 0.91
N GLN A 277 13.67 -13.46 0.14
CA GLN A 277 14.54 -14.56 0.58
C GLN A 277 15.98 -14.10 0.80
N TRP A 278 16.43 -13.11 0.03
CA TRP A 278 17.80 -12.57 0.08
C TRP A 278 17.75 -11.05 0.26
N MET A 279 17.63 -10.60 1.51
CA MET A 279 17.58 -9.17 1.85
C MET A 279 18.95 -8.52 1.96
N LEU A 280 20.02 -9.32 2.04
CA LEU A 280 21.40 -8.88 2.08
C LEU A 280 22.16 -9.62 0.98
N GLU A 281 22.94 -8.90 0.17
CA GLU A 281 23.72 -9.56 -0.87
C GLU A 281 24.75 -10.55 -0.28
N PHE A 282 25.02 -11.62 -1.02
CA PHE A 282 26.02 -12.63 -0.63
C PHE A 282 27.46 -12.13 -0.77
N ALA A 283 27.70 -11.13 -1.60
CA ALA A 283 29.04 -10.54 -1.73
C ALA A 283 29.49 -9.91 -0.40
N SER A 284 30.80 -9.90 -0.17
CA SER A 284 31.39 -9.28 1.02
C SER A 284 31.14 -7.76 1.07
N GLY A 285 30.91 -7.13 -0.08
CA GLY A 285 30.85 -5.68 -0.24
C GLY A 285 32.22 -5.01 -0.37
N THR A 286 33.33 -5.75 -0.22
CA THR A 286 34.69 -5.19 -0.31
C THR A 286 35.00 -4.61 -1.69
N ALA A 287 34.35 -5.10 -2.75
CA ALA A 287 34.47 -4.57 -4.10
C ALA A 287 33.88 -3.16 -4.27
N TYR A 288 33.04 -2.71 -3.33
CA TYR A 288 32.48 -1.35 -3.35
C TYR A 288 33.34 -0.35 -2.57
N GLU A 289 34.39 -0.80 -1.89
CA GLU A 289 35.26 0.09 -1.11
C GLU A 289 35.92 1.14 -2.02
N GLY A 290 35.88 2.41 -1.61
CA GLY A 290 36.48 3.51 -2.38
C GLY A 290 35.76 3.89 -3.68
N ARG A 291 34.61 3.26 -4.01
CA ARG A 291 33.81 3.59 -5.21
C ARG A 291 33.15 4.96 -5.08
N ALA A 292 33.76 5.98 -5.69
CA ALA A 292 33.30 7.36 -5.64
C ALA A 292 31.90 7.56 -6.26
N ASP A 293 31.55 6.83 -7.31
CA ASP A 293 30.23 6.87 -7.95
C ASP A 293 29.10 6.32 -7.06
N LEU A 294 29.45 5.47 -6.09
CA LEU A 294 28.56 4.97 -5.03
C LEU A 294 28.58 5.86 -3.77
N GLY A 295 29.39 6.92 -3.77
CA GLY A 295 29.63 7.78 -2.61
C GLY A 295 30.47 7.14 -1.51
N ASN A 296 31.06 5.95 -1.74
CA ASN A 296 31.86 5.22 -0.77
C ASN A 296 33.25 5.84 -0.66
N THR A 297 33.35 6.88 0.16
CA THR A 297 34.54 7.75 0.29
C THR A 297 35.20 7.62 1.66
N GLN A 298 34.57 6.91 2.60
CA GLN A 298 35.11 6.66 3.93
C GLN A 298 35.55 5.20 4.07
N PRO A 299 36.63 4.92 4.82
CA PRO A 299 37.05 3.56 5.09
C PRO A 299 35.94 2.70 5.71
N GLY A 300 35.69 1.53 5.13
CA GLY A 300 34.68 0.56 5.55
C GLY A 300 33.32 0.74 4.88
N ASP A 301 33.15 1.73 4.01
CA ASP A 301 31.90 2.02 3.31
C ASP A 301 31.43 0.85 2.44
N GLY A 302 32.35 0.14 1.79
CA GLY A 302 32.00 -0.92 0.85
C GLY A 302 31.21 -2.04 1.51
N VAL A 303 31.73 -2.57 2.61
CA VAL A 303 31.06 -3.62 3.41
C VAL A 303 29.81 -3.07 4.10
N ARG A 304 29.88 -1.83 4.59
CA ARG A 304 28.78 -1.21 5.35
C ARG A 304 27.56 -0.96 4.48
N TYR A 305 27.72 -0.41 3.28
CA TYR A 305 26.63 -0.06 2.36
C TYR A 305 26.50 -1.02 1.18
N LYS A 306 26.81 -2.29 1.44
CA LYS A 306 26.55 -3.40 0.53
C LYS A 306 25.04 -3.58 0.30
N GLY A 307 24.66 -4.19 -0.82
CA GLY A 307 23.30 -4.37 -1.33
C GLY A 307 22.32 -4.93 -0.32
N ARG A 308 21.20 -4.20 -0.13
CA ARG A 308 20.10 -4.61 0.77
C ARG A 308 18.71 -4.33 0.22
N GLY A 309 17.74 -5.05 0.77
CA GLY A 309 16.32 -4.86 0.50
C GLY A 309 15.86 -5.52 -0.81
N PHE A 310 14.59 -5.31 -1.16
CA PHE A 310 13.98 -5.95 -2.33
C PHE A 310 14.61 -5.56 -3.66
N VAL A 311 15.25 -4.39 -3.73
CA VAL A 311 15.89 -3.84 -4.94
C VAL A 311 17.42 -3.72 -4.81
N GLN A 312 17.99 -4.25 -3.71
CA GLN A 312 19.44 -4.28 -3.47
C GLN A 312 20.10 -2.89 -3.62
N ILE A 313 19.63 -1.88 -2.85
CA ILE A 313 20.30 -0.57 -2.86
C ILE A 313 21.72 -0.69 -2.31
N THR A 314 22.68 -0.07 -3.00
CA THR A 314 24.12 -0.21 -2.71
C THR A 314 24.80 1.15 -2.74
N GLY A 315 25.76 1.36 -1.84
CA GLY A 315 26.59 2.56 -1.78
C GLY A 315 26.06 3.64 -0.86
N ARG A 316 26.97 4.30 -0.14
CA ARG A 316 26.68 5.37 0.83
C ARG A 316 25.72 6.41 0.27
N LEU A 317 25.91 6.83 -0.98
CA LEU A 317 25.06 7.85 -1.62
C LEU A 317 23.59 7.45 -1.66
N ASN A 318 23.29 6.18 -1.96
CA ASN A 318 21.92 5.68 -1.97
C ASN A 318 21.32 5.61 -0.56
N TYR A 319 22.11 5.18 0.43
CA TYR A 319 21.68 5.19 1.83
C TYR A 319 21.43 6.60 2.35
N THR A 320 22.26 7.59 1.98
CA THR A 320 22.03 9.00 2.30
C THR A 320 20.74 9.50 1.67
N ARG A 321 20.56 9.33 0.36
CA ARG A 321 19.35 9.78 -0.36
C ARG A 321 18.07 9.18 0.22
N TRP A 322 18.10 7.89 0.54
CA TRP A 322 16.95 7.23 1.16
C TRP A 322 16.78 7.60 2.63
N SER A 323 17.85 7.95 3.34
CA SER A 323 17.73 8.53 4.68
C SER A 323 17.00 9.87 4.62
N ASP A 324 17.40 10.73 3.70
CA ASP A 324 16.79 12.06 3.50
C ASP A 324 15.32 11.94 3.07
N ARG A 325 15.03 11.01 2.15
CA ARG A 325 13.68 10.81 1.60
C ARG A 325 12.71 10.15 2.59
N SER A 326 13.18 9.16 3.35
CA SER A 326 12.34 8.42 4.30
C SER A 326 12.29 9.05 5.70
N GLY A 327 13.25 9.91 6.03
CA GLY A 327 13.47 10.40 7.39
C GLY A 327 14.07 9.36 8.35
N LEU A 328 14.41 8.16 7.86
CA LEU A 328 15.04 7.10 8.64
C LEU A 328 16.56 7.24 8.59
N ASP A 329 17.25 6.96 9.70
CA ASP A 329 18.71 6.95 9.73
C ASP A 329 19.27 5.67 9.08
N LEU A 330 19.15 5.54 7.77
CA LEU A 330 19.67 4.39 7.01
C LEU A 330 21.20 4.49 6.82
N LEU A 331 21.74 5.70 6.87
CA LEU A 331 23.19 5.94 6.84
C LEU A 331 23.87 5.43 8.12
N GLY A 332 23.31 5.77 9.28
CA GLY A 332 23.76 5.30 10.59
C GLY A 332 23.34 3.86 10.88
N ASN A 333 22.21 3.40 10.34
CA ASN A 333 21.68 2.06 10.55
C ASN A 333 21.20 1.36 9.25
N PRO A 334 22.13 0.92 8.38
CA PRO A 334 21.77 0.36 7.08
C PRO A 334 20.97 -0.95 7.13
N VAL A 335 21.00 -1.69 8.25
CA VAL A 335 20.23 -2.93 8.42
C VAL A 335 18.72 -2.70 8.35
N LEU A 336 18.24 -1.47 8.62
CA LEU A 336 16.83 -1.12 8.50
C LEU A 336 16.28 -1.34 7.07
N THR A 337 17.15 -1.32 6.06
CA THR A 337 16.77 -1.58 4.66
C THR A 337 16.48 -3.07 4.38
N GLU A 338 16.76 -3.96 5.33
CA GLU A 338 16.43 -5.39 5.28
C GLU A 338 15.02 -5.67 5.82
N GLU A 339 14.42 -4.73 6.56
CA GLU A 339 13.06 -4.83 7.05
C GLU A 339 12.06 -4.72 5.89
N TYR A 340 11.10 -5.64 5.82
CA TYR A 340 10.26 -5.82 4.64
C TYR A 340 9.39 -4.58 4.34
N ASN A 341 8.88 -3.92 5.38
CA ASN A 341 8.10 -2.70 5.24
C ASN A 341 8.94 -1.54 4.67
N ILE A 342 10.16 -1.34 5.18
CA ILE A 342 11.07 -0.30 4.69
C ILE A 342 11.54 -0.62 3.27
N ALA A 343 11.88 -1.88 3.00
CA ALA A 343 12.27 -2.33 1.68
C ALA A 343 11.15 -2.20 0.64
N ALA A 344 9.89 -2.44 1.01
CA ALA A 344 8.73 -2.24 0.14
C ALA A 344 8.57 -0.76 -0.23
N ILE A 345 8.71 0.15 0.75
CA ILE A 345 8.69 1.60 0.51
C ILE A 345 9.79 2.00 -0.47
N ILE A 346 11.04 1.57 -0.21
CA ILE A 346 12.19 1.87 -1.08
C ILE A 346 11.94 1.38 -2.51
N LEU A 347 11.46 0.15 -2.66
CA LEU A 347 11.16 -0.45 -3.95
C LEU A 347 10.08 0.34 -4.71
N VAL A 348 8.91 0.52 -4.10
CA VAL A 348 7.74 1.12 -4.77
C VAL A 348 7.98 2.59 -5.09
N LEU A 349 8.37 3.39 -4.10
CA LEU A 349 8.64 4.81 -4.30
C LEU A 349 9.81 5.03 -5.25
N GLY A 350 10.86 4.21 -5.14
CA GLY A 350 12.04 4.37 -5.97
C GLY A 350 11.77 4.09 -7.43
N MET A 351 10.95 3.08 -7.74
CA MET A 351 10.53 2.80 -9.10
C MET A 351 9.55 3.86 -9.64
N ARG A 352 8.60 4.31 -8.80
CA ARG A 352 7.60 5.33 -9.17
C ARG A 352 8.24 6.66 -9.51
N ASP A 353 9.19 7.09 -8.68
CA ASP A 353 9.79 8.43 -8.79
C ASP A 353 11.11 8.41 -9.57
N GLY A 354 11.59 7.23 -9.97
CA GLY A 354 12.85 7.04 -10.69
C GLY A 354 14.09 7.38 -9.87
N SER A 355 14.07 7.15 -8.56
CA SER A 355 15.14 7.60 -7.67
C SER A 355 16.44 6.80 -7.78
N PHE A 356 16.43 5.65 -8.47
CA PHE A 356 17.62 4.82 -8.63
C PHE A 356 18.50 5.28 -9.78
N THR A 357 17.91 5.53 -10.96
CA THR A 357 18.65 5.85 -12.20
C THR A 357 18.17 7.12 -12.90
N GLY A 358 17.08 7.74 -12.43
CA GLY A 358 16.39 8.86 -13.10
C GLY A 358 15.26 8.41 -14.03
N HIS A 359 15.16 7.12 -14.34
CA HIS A 359 14.06 6.54 -15.11
C HIS A 359 12.92 6.10 -14.19
N LYS A 360 11.68 6.45 -14.53
CA LYS A 360 10.49 6.12 -13.73
C LYS A 360 9.54 5.18 -14.46
N MET A 361 8.62 4.56 -13.72
CA MET A 361 7.64 3.61 -14.27
C MET A 361 6.86 4.17 -15.47
N ASP A 362 6.34 5.39 -15.37
CA ASP A 362 5.53 6.03 -16.42
C ASP A 362 6.26 6.21 -17.76
N ASP A 363 7.60 6.21 -17.75
CA ASP A 363 8.39 6.32 -18.98
C ASP A 363 8.17 5.08 -19.88
N TYR A 364 7.87 3.92 -19.29
CA TYR A 364 7.79 2.62 -19.98
C TYR A 364 6.44 1.91 -19.84
N LEU A 365 5.73 2.17 -18.74
CA LEU A 365 4.53 1.45 -18.32
C LEU A 365 3.45 2.48 -18.02
N SER A 366 2.56 2.75 -18.97
CA SER A 366 1.48 3.73 -18.81
C SER A 366 0.36 3.46 -19.81
N GLY A 367 -0.87 3.30 -19.29
CA GLY A 367 -2.04 2.99 -20.11
C GLY A 367 -1.84 1.67 -20.88
N ASP A 368 -1.92 1.71 -22.21
CA ASP A 368 -1.70 0.54 -23.05
C ASP A 368 -0.21 0.20 -23.26
N ARG A 369 0.72 1.08 -22.84
CA ARG A 369 2.16 0.86 -22.99
C ARG A 369 2.66 -0.13 -21.94
N GLN A 370 3.23 -1.25 -22.39
CA GLN A 370 3.79 -2.31 -21.52
C GLN A 370 5.22 -2.69 -21.93
N ASP A 371 6.13 -1.71 -21.96
CA ASP A 371 7.54 -1.94 -22.31
C ASP A 371 8.36 -2.47 -21.11
N PHE A 372 8.03 -3.69 -20.68
CA PHE A 372 8.70 -4.34 -19.55
C PHE A 372 10.19 -4.54 -19.76
N ARG A 373 10.65 -4.65 -21.01
CA ARG A 373 12.05 -4.86 -21.31
C ARG A 373 12.85 -3.60 -21.00
N ASN A 374 12.43 -2.45 -21.54
CA ASN A 374 13.15 -1.20 -21.29
C ASN A 374 12.88 -0.62 -19.90
N ALA A 375 11.79 -1.02 -19.23
CA ALA A 375 11.53 -0.71 -17.83
C ALA A 375 12.67 -1.14 -16.89
N ARG A 376 13.55 -2.06 -17.31
CA ARG A 376 14.75 -2.43 -16.53
C ARG A 376 15.62 -1.23 -16.17
N ARG A 377 15.64 -0.22 -17.04
CA ARG A 377 16.33 1.06 -16.85
C ARG A 377 15.97 1.79 -15.57
N ILE A 378 14.80 1.54 -15.00
CA ILE A 378 14.36 2.11 -13.72
C ILE A 378 15.31 1.73 -12.59
N VAL A 379 15.86 0.51 -12.63
CA VAL A 379 16.71 -0.03 -11.55
C VAL A 379 18.16 -0.20 -12.01
N ASN A 380 18.39 -0.66 -13.25
CA ASN A 380 19.73 -0.97 -13.75
C ASN A 380 19.78 -0.90 -15.29
N GLY A 381 20.95 -1.11 -15.89
CA GLY A 381 21.08 -1.36 -17.32
C GLY A 381 20.30 -2.60 -17.78
N LEU A 382 20.26 -2.89 -19.09
CA LEU A 382 19.41 -3.96 -19.66
C LEU A 382 19.85 -5.40 -19.35
N ASP A 383 20.77 -5.62 -18.42
CA ASP A 383 21.11 -6.98 -18.03
C ASP A 383 19.87 -7.69 -17.47
N LYS A 384 19.68 -8.94 -17.91
CA LYS A 384 18.51 -9.78 -17.63
C LYS A 384 17.14 -9.14 -17.96
N ALA A 385 17.08 -8.08 -18.75
CA ALA A 385 15.85 -7.35 -19.05
C ALA A 385 14.73 -8.27 -19.60
N ASP A 386 15.07 -9.17 -20.53
CA ASP A 386 14.11 -10.10 -21.12
C ASP A 386 13.56 -11.13 -20.11
N LEU A 387 14.41 -11.58 -19.18
CA LEU A 387 14.02 -12.50 -18.10
C LEU A 387 13.06 -11.82 -17.11
N ILE A 388 13.40 -10.61 -16.68
CA ILE A 388 12.57 -9.83 -15.74
C ILE A 388 11.25 -9.43 -16.41
N ALA A 389 11.29 -9.07 -17.70
CA ALA A 389 10.08 -8.83 -18.48
C ALA A 389 9.20 -10.09 -18.57
N GLY A 390 9.81 -11.29 -18.64
CA GLY A 390 9.10 -12.57 -18.50
C GLY A 390 8.34 -12.66 -17.18
N TYR A 391 9.02 -12.41 -16.05
CA TYR A 391 8.37 -12.42 -14.73
C TYR A 391 7.23 -11.41 -14.62
N ALA A 392 7.40 -10.21 -15.19
CA ALA A 392 6.36 -9.18 -15.18
C ALA A 392 5.13 -9.62 -15.97
N ARG A 393 5.31 -10.26 -17.15
CA ARG A 393 4.20 -10.82 -17.91
C ARG A 393 3.48 -11.94 -17.14
N ASP A 394 4.21 -12.79 -16.44
CA ASP A 394 3.62 -13.84 -15.59
C ASP A 394 2.76 -13.25 -14.48
N PHE A 395 3.27 -12.27 -13.72
CA PHE A 395 2.52 -11.60 -12.66
C PHE A 395 1.32 -10.83 -13.20
N LEU A 396 1.47 -10.13 -14.32
CA LEU A 396 0.37 -9.41 -14.96
C LEU A 396 -0.74 -10.37 -15.39
N LYS A 397 -0.38 -11.56 -15.91
CA LYS A 397 -1.35 -12.60 -16.28
C LYS A 397 -2.13 -13.13 -15.09
N VAL A 398 -1.55 -13.13 -13.88
CA VAL A 398 -2.22 -13.58 -12.65
C VAL A 398 -3.21 -12.53 -12.09
N MET A 399 -2.92 -11.24 -12.33
CA MET A 399 -3.74 -10.12 -11.84
C MET A 399 -4.85 -9.67 -12.81
N ARG A 400 -4.73 -10.06 -14.09
CA ARG A 400 -5.80 -9.99 -15.10
C ARG A 400 -6.75 -11.16 -14.92
#